data_AF-A0A9E3P1J2-F1
#
_entry.id   AF-A0A9E3P1J2-F1
#
_cell.length_a   1.000
_cell.length_b   1.000
_cell.length_c   1.000
_cell.angle_alpha   90.00
_cell.angle_beta   90.00
_cell.angle_gamma   90.00
#
_symmetry.space_group_name_H-M   'P 1'
#
loop_
_entity.id
_entity.type
_entity.pdbx_description
1 polymer ?
#
loop_
_entity_poly.entity_id
_entity_poly.type
_entity_poly.pdbx_seq_one_letter_code
_entity_poly.pdbx_strand_id
1 'polypeptide(L)'
;MPRRAFEPWIVRAVVVAGAIACAQAKPRAGTFVRASADDAPEAAPAAPVTAGESAPESSRRLATTITSGVGFPQAGPWVSFYGSASQMGDLARVARTFRIINIDADPSANHFTDAQLQKLRAGGKNRVLSYMNVGACEHFRSYWSTSPPSLLSCAANRAAQRGSYEGYPDETWMDPSNTDYQRLILEHVAPRLAARVDGFYLDNLEILEHAQLGNNGPCGPQCRQGGLDLVRLLREKFPEHLIVMQNATSDVTRLGMTGGVAFPTLLDGIAHEEVYAPQYDATAEAQLVAWSELGLVSKSGRPFWIGIEDYAGNCKNEGAARAALTRARRRGFSPYVSDESGGQKVVCFWD
;
A
#
# COMPACT_ATOMS: atom_id res chain seq x y z
N MET A 1 11.93 -28.08 -2.96
CA MET A 1 13.12 -27.40 -3.50
C MET A 1 13.07 -25.95 -3.01
N PRO A 2 14.08 -25.45 -2.29
CA PRO A 2 14.02 -24.10 -1.76
C PRO A 2 14.19 -23.11 -2.93
N ARG A 3 13.20 -22.24 -3.11
CA ARG A 3 13.20 -21.19 -4.13
C ARG A 3 14.17 -20.09 -3.68
N ARG A 4 15.04 -19.64 -4.60
CA ARG A 4 15.94 -18.51 -4.37
C ARG A 4 15.12 -17.22 -4.32
N ALA A 5 15.40 -16.39 -3.32
CA ALA A 5 14.98 -15.00 -3.27
C ALA A 5 15.48 -14.27 -4.54
N PHE A 6 14.57 -13.55 -5.21
CA PHE A 6 14.89 -12.68 -6.33
C PHE A 6 14.94 -11.23 -5.83
N GLU A 7 15.96 -10.51 -6.27
CA GLU A 7 16.19 -9.08 -5.99
C GLU A 7 15.14 -8.20 -6.71
N PRO A 8 14.61 -7.14 -6.08
CA PRO A 8 13.81 -6.15 -6.77
C PRO A 8 14.71 -5.21 -7.59
N TRP A 9 14.51 -5.20 -8.91
CA TRP A 9 15.23 -4.31 -9.82
C TRP A 9 14.54 -2.96 -9.92
N ILE A 10 15.28 -1.92 -9.50
CA ILE A 10 15.00 -0.51 -9.71
C ILE A 10 14.85 -0.22 -11.22
N VAL A 11 13.73 0.41 -11.60
CA VAL A 11 13.53 0.99 -12.93
C VAL A 11 14.57 2.10 -13.16
N ARG A 12 15.64 1.81 -13.92
CA ARG A 12 16.51 2.84 -14.48
C ARG A 12 15.82 3.46 -15.71
N ALA A 13 15.46 4.73 -15.60
CA ALA A 13 15.11 5.53 -16.77
C ALA A 13 16.29 5.59 -17.75
N VAL A 14 16.10 5.10 -18.96
CA VAL A 14 17.06 5.22 -20.06
C VAL A 14 16.93 6.61 -20.67
N VAL A 15 17.91 7.47 -20.42
CA VAL A 15 18.16 8.67 -21.22
C VAL A 15 18.82 8.22 -22.52
N VAL A 16 18.13 8.36 -23.64
CA VAL A 16 18.69 8.15 -24.98
C VAL A 16 19.58 9.35 -25.31
N ALA A 17 20.90 9.18 -25.15
CA ALA A 17 21.89 10.11 -25.68
C ALA A 17 22.26 9.68 -27.10
N GLY A 18 21.89 10.51 -28.08
CA GLY A 18 22.26 10.34 -29.48
C GLY A 18 23.77 10.46 -29.67
N ALA A 19 24.35 9.49 -30.37
CA ALA A 19 25.73 9.52 -30.81
C ALA A 19 25.88 10.54 -31.96
N ILE A 20 26.66 11.59 -31.74
CA ILE A 20 27.26 12.40 -32.81
C ILE A 20 28.78 12.21 -32.73
N ALA A 21 29.35 11.82 -33.86
CA ALA A 21 30.74 11.44 -34.04
C ALA A 21 31.72 12.60 -33.76
N CYS A 22 32.80 12.29 -33.05
CA CYS A 22 33.97 13.15 -32.89
C CYS A 22 34.74 13.29 -34.22
N ALA A 23 34.88 14.53 -34.71
CA ALA A 23 35.95 14.93 -35.61
C ALA A 23 36.93 15.83 -34.84
N GLN A 24 38.21 15.50 -34.96
CA GLN A 24 39.34 16.10 -34.27
C GLN A 24 39.65 17.51 -34.78
N ALA A 25 39.93 18.45 -33.88
CA ALA A 25 40.67 19.67 -34.18
C ALA A 25 41.56 20.08 -32.98
N LYS A 26 42.83 20.37 -33.30
CA LYS A 26 43.95 20.70 -32.39
C LYS A 26 43.73 22.01 -31.61
N PRO A 27 44.37 22.18 -30.42
CA PRO A 27 44.30 23.42 -29.66
C PRO A 27 45.32 24.46 -30.17
N ARG A 28 44.90 25.73 -30.22
CA ARG A 28 45.80 26.90 -30.30
C ARG A 28 45.84 27.59 -28.94
N ALA A 29 47.05 27.86 -28.49
CA ALA A 29 47.36 28.61 -27.28
C ALA A 29 46.96 30.10 -27.41
N GLY A 30 46.55 30.70 -26.30
CA GLY A 30 46.27 32.13 -26.18
C GLY A 30 46.16 32.56 -24.71
N THR A 31 47.32 32.90 -24.14
CA THR A 31 47.62 33.88 -23.09
C THR A 31 46.52 34.45 -22.16
N PHE A 32 46.82 34.29 -20.86
CA PHE A 32 46.51 35.11 -19.69
C PHE A 32 46.13 36.59 -19.91
N VAL A 33 45.06 37.04 -19.23
CA VAL A 33 45.01 38.35 -18.53
C VAL A 33 44.21 38.20 -17.22
N ARG A 34 44.73 38.83 -16.16
CA ARG A 34 44.22 38.91 -14.78
C ARG A 34 43.66 40.33 -14.57
N ALA A 35 42.48 40.48 -13.98
CA ALA A 35 41.96 41.73 -13.40
C ALA A 35 40.90 41.33 -12.36
N SER A 36 41.15 41.43 -11.06
CA SER A 36 41.12 42.62 -10.20
C SER A 36 39.69 43.05 -9.85
N ALA A 37 39.45 43.04 -8.54
CA ALA A 37 38.28 43.58 -7.86
C ALA A 37 38.19 45.09 -8.03
N ASP A 38 36.98 45.60 -8.17
CA ASP A 38 36.39 46.72 -7.42
C ASP A 38 35.07 47.13 -8.08
N ASP A 39 34.24 47.84 -7.32
CA ASP A 39 32.98 48.51 -7.68
C ASP A 39 31.66 47.76 -7.40
N ALA A 40 31.26 47.84 -6.13
CA ALA A 40 29.86 47.85 -5.70
C ALA A 40 29.29 49.28 -5.82
N PRO A 41 28.03 49.47 -6.26
CA PRO A 41 27.32 50.72 -6.04
C PRO A 41 26.45 50.68 -4.78
N GLU A 42 26.52 51.82 -4.10
CA GLU A 42 25.97 52.24 -2.82
C GLU A 42 24.43 52.31 -2.80
N ALA A 43 23.85 51.97 -1.64
CA ALA A 43 22.42 51.84 -1.40
C ALA A 43 21.75 53.19 -1.10
N ALA A 44 20.55 53.39 -1.65
CA ALA A 44 19.66 54.51 -1.30
C ALA A 44 18.87 54.21 0.00
N PRO A 45 18.54 55.23 0.82
CA PRO A 45 17.97 55.03 2.15
C PRO A 45 16.47 54.71 2.11
N ALA A 46 16.06 53.72 2.90
CA ALA A 46 14.68 53.32 3.11
C ALA A 46 13.96 54.26 4.10
N ALA A 47 12.69 54.57 3.79
CA ALA A 47 11.77 55.31 4.64
C ALA A 47 11.32 54.49 5.87
N PRO A 48 10.89 55.13 6.98
CA PRO A 48 10.58 54.43 8.22
C PRO A 48 9.22 53.76 8.13
N VAL A 49 9.19 52.42 8.26
CA VAL A 49 7.96 51.65 8.40
C VAL A 49 7.61 51.58 9.87
N THR A 50 6.47 52.18 10.21
CA THR A 50 5.80 52.14 11.51
C THR A 50 5.53 50.71 11.95
N ALA A 51 5.90 50.42 13.21
CA ALA A 51 5.56 49.18 13.90
C ALA A 51 4.03 49.04 14.02
N GLY A 52 3.47 48.06 13.30
CA GLY A 52 2.09 47.63 13.40
C GLY A 52 2.04 46.21 13.97
N GLU A 53 1.43 46.13 15.15
CA GLU A 53 0.89 44.97 15.87
C GLU A 53 1.10 43.57 15.28
N SER A 54 1.81 42.75 16.05
CA SER A 54 1.82 41.30 15.94
C SER A 54 0.41 40.72 16.07
N ALA A 55 -0.15 40.27 14.95
CA ALA A 55 -1.29 39.38 14.95
C ALA A 55 -0.89 38.03 15.57
N PRO A 56 -1.76 37.39 16.39
CA PRO A 56 -1.42 36.09 16.96
C PRO A 56 -1.36 35.05 15.85
N GLU A 57 -0.32 34.23 15.90
CA GLU A 57 -0.15 33.03 15.09
C GLU A 57 -1.33 32.09 15.37
N SER A 58 -2.43 32.25 14.63
CA SER A 58 -3.49 31.26 14.63
C SER A 58 -2.88 30.04 13.97
N SER A 59 -2.52 29.04 14.78
CA SER A 59 -2.26 27.70 14.29
C SER A 59 -3.46 27.31 13.43
N ARG A 60 -3.31 27.36 12.10
CA ARG A 60 -4.28 26.77 11.19
C ARG A 60 -4.26 25.28 11.53
N ARG A 61 -5.18 24.84 12.39
CA ARG A 61 -5.57 23.43 12.42
C ARG A 61 -5.93 23.11 10.98
N LEU A 62 -5.09 22.31 10.32
CA LEU A 62 -5.46 21.70 9.05
C LEU A 62 -6.86 21.11 9.24
N ALA A 63 -7.79 21.46 8.35
CA ALA A 63 -9.14 20.94 8.43
C ALA A 63 -9.04 19.42 8.36
N THR A 64 -9.46 18.75 9.43
CA THR A 64 -9.44 17.30 9.51
C THR A 64 -10.38 16.74 8.45
N THR A 65 -9.84 15.95 7.53
CA THR A 65 -10.66 15.30 6.49
C THR A 65 -11.22 14.01 7.07
N ILE A 66 -12.55 13.87 7.02
CA ILE A 66 -13.26 12.73 7.59
C ILE A 66 -13.36 11.60 6.55
N THR A 67 -12.96 10.38 6.91
CA THR A 67 -13.17 9.18 6.09
C THR A 67 -14.55 8.58 6.34
N SER A 68 -15.12 7.91 5.33
CA SER A 68 -16.40 7.19 5.44
C SER A 68 -16.28 5.88 6.24
N GLY A 69 -15.05 5.41 6.47
CA GLY A 69 -14.77 4.19 7.21
C GLY A 69 -14.95 4.34 8.73
N VAL A 70 -15.07 3.22 9.43
CA VAL A 70 -15.25 3.17 10.89
C VAL A 70 -13.95 3.48 11.65
N GLY A 71 -12.80 3.25 11.04
CA GLY A 71 -11.46 3.37 11.60
C GLY A 71 -11.12 2.28 12.59
N PHE A 72 -9.82 2.06 12.82
CA PHE A 72 -9.33 1.05 13.75
C PHE A 72 -9.50 1.47 15.22
N PRO A 73 -10.14 0.65 16.08
CA PRO A 73 -10.22 0.95 17.51
C PRO A 73 -8.85 1.02 18.19
N GLN A 74 -7.89 0.25 17.69
CA GLN A 74 -6.50 0.20 18.16
C GLN A 74 -5.59 0.04 16.94
N ALA A 75 -4.55 0.88 16.85
CA ALA A 75 -3.66 0.91 15.69
C ALA A 75 -2.60 -0.21 15.66
N GLY A 76 -2.46 -1.00 16.74
CA GLY A 76 -1.52 -2.11 16.82
C GLY A 76 -1.43 -2.68 18.24
N PRO A 77 -0.60 -3.70 18.50
CA PRO A 77 0.26 -4.41 17.54
C PRO A 77 -0.54 -5.12 16.45
N TRP A 78 0.04 -5.32 15.26
CA TRP A 78 -0.61 -6.04 14.16
C TRP A 78 0.26 -7.16 13.60
N VAL A 79 -0.36 -8.07 12.85
CA VAL A 79 0.27 -9.23 12.22
C VAL A 79 -0.35 -9.48 10.85
N SER A 80 0.49 -9.89 9.91
CA SER A 80 0.10 -10.47 8.62
C SER A 80 0.55 -11.94 8.60
N PHE A 81 -0.32 -12.85 8.17
CA PHE A 81 -0.06 -14.29 8.16
C PHE A 81 -0.90 -15.02 7.11
N TYR A 82 -0.28 -15.69 6.15
CA TYR A 82 -0.97 -16.37 5.04
C TYR A 82 -0.75 -17.90 5.04
N GLY A 83 -0.64 -18.47 6.23
CA GLY A 83 -0.71 -19.92 6.46
C GLY A 83 -2.10 -20.38 6.95
N SER A 84 -2.21 -21.66 7.28
CA SER A 84 -3.36 -22.23 7.97
C SER A 84 -3.33 -21.99 9.49
N ALA A 85 -4.47 -22.19 10.15
CA ALA A 85 -4.55 -22.19 11.61
C ALA A 85 -3.60 -23.20 12.28
N SER A 86 -3.35 -24.35 11.64
CA SER A 86 -2.39 -25.34 12.16
C SER A 86 -0.95 -24.84 12.07
N GLN A 87 -0.60 -24.12 11.01
CA GLN A 87 0.71 -23.48 10.85
C GLN A 87 0.88 -22.30 11.82
N MET A 88 -0.19 -21.54 12.08
CA MET A 88 -0.19 -20.46 13.08
C MET A 88 0.10 -20.99 14.49
N GLY A 89 -0.34 -22.21 14.80
CA GLY A 89 -0.10 -22.86 16.08
C GLY A 89 -0.95 -22.27 17.20
N ASP A 90 -0.36 -21.46 18.07
CA ASP A 90 -1.05 -20.92 19.25
C ASP A 90 -1.91 -19.69 18.91
N LEU A 91 -3.14 -19.96 18.44
CA LEU A 91 -4.16 -18.92 18.19
C LEU A 91 -4.45 -18.07 19.43
N ALA A 92 -4.32 -18.62 20.64
CA ALA A 92 -4.59 -17.85 21.85
C ALA A 92 -3.47 -16.84 22.12
N ARG A 93 -2.21 -17.19 21.85
CA ARG A 93 -1.09 -16.24 21.87
C ARG A 93 -1.29 -15.13 20.85
N VAL A 94 -1.59 -15.47 19.59
CA VAL A 94 -1.87 -14.47 18.54
C VAL A 94 -3.00 -13.52 18.98
N ALA A 95 -4.12 -14.06 19.46
CA ALA A 95 -5.27 -13.27 19.90
C ALA A 95 -4.97 -12.36 21.11
N ARG A 96 -4.07 -12.76 22.01
CA ARG A 96 -3.63 -11.93 23.15
C ARG A 96 -2.60 -10.88 22.75
N THR A 97 -1.77 -11.14 21.76
CA THR A 97 -0.71 -10.22 21.32
C THR A 97 -1.23 -9.14 20.39
N PHE A 98 -1.90 -9.51 19.31
CA PHE A 98 -2.22 -8.59 18.22
C PHE A 98 -3.64 -8.04 18.32
N ARG A 99 -3.83 -6.79 17.86
CA ARG A 99 -5.12 -6.08 17.79
C ARG A 99 -5.68 -6.08 16.38
N ILE A 100 -4.82 -6.15 15.37
CA ILE A 100 -5.17 -6.26 13.95
C ILE A 100 -4.50 -7.52 13.41
N ILE A 101 -5.27 -8.39 12.78
CA ILE A 101 -4.83 -9.70 12.31
C ILE A 101 -5.24 -9.84 10.85
N ASN A 102 -4.29 -9.70 9.93
CA ASN A 102 -4.50 -9.91 8.51
C ASN A 102 -4.15 -11.35 8.14
N ILE A 103 -5.10 -12.08 7.55
CA ILE A 103 -4.96 -13.50 7.20
C ILE A 103 -5.68 -13.82 5.90
N ASP A 104 -5.45 -15.02 5.36
CA ASP A 104 -6.31 -15.56 4.31
C ASP A 104 -7.54 -16.25 4.94
N ALA A 105 -8.70 -15.61 4.84
CA ALA A 105 -9.97 -16.13 5.35
C ALA A 105 -10.93 -16.59 4.25
N ASP A 106 -10.46 -16.85 3.02
CA ASP A 106 -11.31 -17.38 1.96
C ASP A 106 -11.90 -18.74 2.38
N PRO A 107 -13.24 -18.90 2.41
CA PRO A 107 -13.86 -20.17 2.77
C PRO A 107 -13.45 -21.33 1.85
N SER A 108 -13.05 -21.06 0.60
CA SER A 108 -12.56 -22.11 -0.30
C SER A 108 -11.15 -22.60 0.05
N ALA A 109 -10.33 -21.76 0.69
CA ALA A 109 -8.97 -22.12 1.08
C ALA A 109 -8.93 -22.99 2.34
N ASN A 110 -9.99 -22.97 3.16
CA ASN A 110 -10.13 -23.75 4.39
C ASN A 110 -8.95 -23.59 5.38
N HIS A 111 -8.27 -22.44 5.36
CA HIS A 111 -7.16 -22.14 6.26
C HIS A 111 -7.61 -21.91 7.70
N PHE A 112 -8.80 -21.34 7.90
CA PHE A 112 -9.40 -21.06 9.20
C PHE A 112 -10.88 -21.42 9.22
N THR A 113 -11.33 -22.04 10.31
CA THR A 113 -12.75 -22.24 10.61
C THR A 113 -13.34 -20.99 11.29
N ASP A 114 -14.67 -20.85 11.27
CA ASP A 114 -15.32 -19.70 11.90
C ASP A 114 -15.07 -19.64 13.42
N ALA A 115 -15.00 -20.79 14.09
CA ALA A 115 -14.65 -20.85 15.52
C ALA A 115 -13.21 -20.35 15.79
N GLN A 116 -12.27 -20.63 14.88
CA GLN A 116 -10.91 -20.11 14.96
C GLN A 116 -10.86 -18.60 14.71
N LEU A 117 -11.61 -18.10 13.72
CA LEU A 117 -11.76 -16.66 13.49
C LEU A 117 -12.36 -15.95 14.71
N GLN A 118 -13.36 -16.55 15.37
CA GLN A 118 -13.93 -16.00 16.61
C GLN A 118 -12.94 -16.00 17.77
N LYS A 119 -12.11 -17.05 17.89
CA LYS A 119 -11.01 -17.06 18.86
C LYS A 119 -10.02 -15.93 18.61
N LEU A 120 -9.66 -15.68 17.34
CA LEU A 120 -8.78 -14.58 16.94
C LEU A 120 -9.41 -13.21 17.18
N ARG A 121 -10.73 -13.05 17.07
CA ARG A 121 -11.42 -11.80 17.43
C ARG A 121 -11.35 -11.46 18.92
N ALA A 122 -11.15 -12.46 19.77
CA ALA A 122 -11.05 -12.29 21.22
C ALA A 122 -12.19 -11.46 21.82
N GLY A 123 -13.44 -11.81 21.52
CA GLY A 123 -14.62 -11.09 22.00
C GLY A 123 -14.76 -9.66 21.45
N GLY A 124 -14.26 -9.42 20.23
CA GLY A 124 -14.30 -8.11 19.57
C GLY A 124 -13.16 -7.17 19.96
N LYS A 125 -12.21 -7.63 20.79
CA LYS A 125 -10.99 -6.87 21.14
C LYS A 125 -10.04 -6.72 19.94
N ASN A 126 -10.09 -7.66 18.99
CA ASN A 126 -9.25 -7.66 17.79
C ASN A 126 -10.10 -7.40 16.55
N ARG A 127 -9.45 -6.97 15.48
CA ARG A 127 -10.01 -6.93 14.13
C ARG A 127 -9.30 -7.96 13.29
N VAL A 128 -10.07 -8.88 12.72
CA VAL A 128 -9.57 -9.87 11.77
C VAL A 128 -9.90 -9.37 10.37
N LEU A 129 -8.90 -9.20 9.53
CA LEU A 129 -9.03 -8.80 8.14
C LEU A 129 -8.74 -10.00 7.25
N SER A 130 -9.38 -10.05 6.07
CA SER A 130 -8.98 -11.00 5.04
C SER A 130 -8.16 -10.31 3.97
N TYR A 131 -7.05 -10.92 3.60
CA TYR A 131 -6.41 -10.73 2.31
C TYR A 131 -7.45 -10.82 1.18
N MET A 132 -7.38 -9.89 0.24
CA MET A 132 -8.15 -9.91 -1.00
C MET A 132 -7.38 -9.21 -2.10
N ASN A 133 -6.88 -9.99 -3.05
CA ASN A 133 -6.27 -9.49 -4.28
C ASN A 133 -7.35 -8.86 -5.19
N VAL A 134 -7.18 -7.57 -5.54
CA VAL A 134 -8.15 -6.84 -6.38
C VAL A 134 -7.54 -6.29 -7.67
N GLY A 135 -6.21 -6.40 -7.83
CA GLY A 135 -5.52 -6.08 -9.08
C GLY A 135 -5.16 -7.29 -9.91
N ALA A 136 -5.14 -8.49 -9.32
CA ALA A 136 -4.85 -9.75 -10.00
C ALA A 136 -5.81 -10.85 -9.55
N CYS A 137 -5.80 -11.98 -10.26
CA CYS A 137 -6.38 -13.22 -9.78
C CYS A 137 -5.31 -14.29 -9.62
N GLU A 138 -5.32 -14.95 -8.47
CA GLU A 138 -4.49 -16.11 -8.17
C GLU A 138 -5.14 -17.39 -8.71
N HIS A 139 -4.41 -18.21 -9.46
CA HIS A 139 -4.96 -19.37 -10.17
C HIS A 139 -5.44 -20.48 -9.23
N PHE A 140 -4.85 -20.57 -8.04
CA PHE A 140 -5.26 -21.54 -7.02
C PHE A 140 -6.59 -21.19 -6.34
N ARG A 141 -7.13 -19.98 -6.53
CA ARG A 141 -8.39 -19.56 -5.92
C ARG A 141 -9.58 -20.18 -6.64
N SER A 142 -10.64 -20.47 -5.90
CA SER A 142 -11.87 -21.02 -6.49
C SER A 142 -12.47 -20.10 -7.56
N TYR A 143 -12.43 -18.78 -7.33
CA TYR A 143 -12.95 -17.77 -8.24
C TYR A 143 -12.16 -17.65 -9.56
N TRP A 144 -10.97 -18.25 -9.67
CA TRP A 144 -10.24 -18.34 -10.93
C TRP A 144 -11.01 -19.20 -11.95
N SER A 145 -11.45 -20.38 -11.52
CA SER A 145 -12.06 -21.39 -12.41
C SER A 145 -13.58 -21.49 -12.26
N THR A 146 -14.12 -21.10 -11.09
CA THR A 146 -15.52 -21.34 -10.72
C THR A 146 -16.19 -20.05 -10.28
N SER A 147 -17.37 -19.76 -10.82
CA SER A 147 -18.21 -18.63 -10.43
C SER A 147 -19.69 -19.01 -10.45
N PRO A 148 -20.57 -18.28 -9.75
CA PRO A 148 -22.01 -18.39 -9.95
C PRO A 148 -22.37 -18.21 -11.44
N PRO A 149 -23.44 -18.87 -11.96
CA PRO A 149 -23.77 -18.83 -13.39
C PRO A 149 -23.98 -17.43 -14.00
N SER A 150 -24.33 -16.43 -13.18
CA SER A 150 -24.55 -15.03 -13.60
C SER A 150 -23.28 -14.17 -13.62
N LEU A 151 -22.11 -14.77 -13.33
CA LEU A 151 -20.81 -14.12 -13.21
C LEU A 151 -19.75 -14.86 -14.02
N LEU A 152 -18.77 -14.11 -14.54
CA LEU A 152 -17.59 -14.70 -15.17
C LEU A 152 -16.50 -14.95 -14.14
N SER A 153 -15.90 -16.13 -14.15
CA SER A 153 -14.66 -16.42 -13.41
C SER A 153 -13.47 -15.68 -14.03
N CYS A 154 -12.36 -15.54 -13.30
CA CYS A 154 -11.19 -14.83 -13.83
C CYS A 154 -10.61 -15.51 -15.09
N ALA A 155 -10.58 -16.85 -15.12
CA ALA A 155 -10.08 -17.60 -16.27
C ALA A 155 -10.96 -17.40 -17.52
N ALA A 156 -12.28 -17.28 -17.33
CA ALA A 156 -13.24 -17.06 -18.41
C ALA A 156 -13.27 -15.60 -18.89
N ASN A 157 -13.02 -14.63 -18.01
CA ASN A 157 -13.02 -13.20 -18.33
C ASN A 157 -11.71 -12.76 -19.01
N ARG A 158 -11.46 -13.25 -20.22
CA ARG A 158 -10.25 -12.92 -21.01
C ARG A 158 -10.13 -11.42 -21.30
N ALA A 159 -11.25 -10.71 -21.39
CA ALA A 159 -11.27 -9.27 -21.65
C ALA A 159 -10.70 -8.44 -20.49
N ALA A 160 -10.80 -8.95 -19.27
CA ALA A 160 -10.20 -8.32 -18.10
C ALA A 160 -8.72 -8.67 -17.91
N GLN A 161 -8.18 -9.71 -18.55
CA GLN A 161 -6.80 -10.14 -18.30
C GLN A 161 -5.80 -9.13 -18.89
N ARG A 162 -4.85 -8.70 -18.05
CA ARG A 162 -3.76 -7.75 -18.38
C ARG A 162 -2.39 -8.44 -18.43
N GLY A 163 -2.37 -9.76 -18.57
CA GLY A 163 -1.16 -10.57 -18.69
C GLY A 163 -0.70 -11.19 -17.38
N SER A 164 0.34 -12.02 -17.47
CA SER A 164 0.93 -12.68 -16.30
C SER A 164 1.55 -11.66 -15.35
N TYR A 165 1.47 -11.96 -14.05
CA TYR A 165 2.18 -11.19 -13.04
C TYR A 165 3.66 -11.62 -12.99
N GLU A 166 4.55 -10.70 -13.37
CA GLU A 166 6.00 -10.88 -13.19
C GLU A 166 6.37 -11.10 -11.71
N GLY A 167 7.07 -12.19 -11.42
CA GLY A 167 7.42 -12.61 -10.05
C GLY A 167 6.41 -13.59 -9.44
N TYR A 168 5.14 -13.54 -9.87
CA TYR A 168 4.05 -14.38 -9.37
C TYR A 168 3.41 -15.18 -10.52
N PRO A 169 4.04 -16.29 -10.96
CA PRO A 169 3.62 -17.02 -12.16
C PRO A 169 2.25 -17.70 -12.04
N ASP A 170 1.72 -17.83 -10.82
CA ASP A 170 0.38 -18.35 -10.54
C ASP A 170 -0.67 -17.24 -10.50
N GLU A 171 -0.33 -16.02 -10.94
CA GLU A 171 -1.21 -14.87 -10.94
C GLU A 171 -1.34 -14.23 -12.32
N THR A 172 -2.48 -13.60 -12.54
CA THR A 172 -2.79 -12.84 -13.76
C THR A 172 -3.35 -11.51 -13.37
N TRP A 173 -2.71 -10.44 -13.83
CA TRP A 173 -3.22 -9.08 -13.69
C TRP A 173 -4.60 -8.97 -14.31
N MET A 174 -5.49 -8.26 -13.63
CA MET A 174 -6.87 -8.05 -14.04
C MET A 174 -7.13 -6.55 -14.18
N ASP A 175 -7.98 -6.18 -15.13
CA ASP A 175 -8.44 -4.82 -15.30
C ASP A 175 -9.55 -4.51 -14.30
N PRO A 176 -9.30 -3.68 -13.28
CA PRO A 176 -10.31 -3.33 -12.29
C PRO A 176 -11.40 -2.41 -12.86
N SER A 177 -11.27 -1.91 -14.09
CA SER A 177 -12.34 -1.19 -14.81
C SER A 177 -13.31 -2.11 -15.57
N ASN A 178 -12.99 -3.40 -15.71
CA ASN A 178 -13.86 -4.35 -16.37
C ASN A 178 -15.08 -4.66 -15.49
N THR A 179 -16.29 -4.37 -15.96
CA THR A 179 -17.53 -4.52 -15.19
C THR A 179 -17.77 -5.96 -14.72
N ASP A 180 -17.48 -6.97 -15.53
CA ASP A 180 -17.66 -8.37 -15.11
C ASP A 180 -16.68 -8.79 -14.02
N TYR A 181 -15.44 -8.26 -14.05
CA TYR A 181 -14.48 -8.46 -12.99
C TYR A 181 -14.90 -7.74 -11.70
N GLN A 182 -15.34 -6.48 -11.79
CA GLN A 182 -15.89 -5.76 -10.65
C GLN A 182 -17.08 -6.51 -10.03
N ARG A 183 -17.99 -7.04 -10.87
CA ARG A 183 -19.12 -7.86 -10.40
C ARG A 183 -18.66 -9.15 -9.73
N LEU A 184 -17.67 -9.86 -10.27
CA LEU A 184 -17.10 -11.04 -9.60
C LEU A 184 -16.60 -10.71 -8.19
N ILE A 185 -15.83 -9.62 -8.06
CA ILE A 185 -15.30 -9.18 -6.76
C ILE A 185 -16.44 -8.77 -5.82
N LEU A 186 -17.34 -7.89 -6.26
CA LEU A 186 -18.39 -7.30 -5.43
C LEU A 186 -19.52 -8.27 -5.10
N GLU A 187 -19.90 -9.16 -6.01
CA GLU A 187 -21.06 -10.06 -5.87
C GLU A 187 -20.68 -11.46 -5.39
N HIS A 188 -19.41 -11.88 -5.52
CA HIS A 188 -19.00 -13.24 -5.15
C HIS A 188 -17.80 -13.32 -4.20
N VAL A 189 -16.70 -12.59 -4.43
CA VAL A 189 -15.50 -12.70 -3.59
C VAL A 189 -15.69 -11.96 -2.26
N ALA A 190 -15.90 -10.65 -2.31
CA ALA A 190 -15.99 -9.81 -1.12
C ALA A 190 -17.12 -10.21 -0.17
N PRO A 191 -18.36 -10.56 -0.61
CA PRO A 191 -19.42 -10.98 0.31
C PRO A 191 -19.08 -12.24 1.13
N ARG A 192 -18.38 -13.21 0.52
CA ARG A 192 -17.98 -14.46 1.20
C ARG A 192 -16.95 -14.18 2.29
N LEU A 193 -16.04 -13.24 2.06
CA LEU A 193 -15.07 -12.79 3.06
C LEU A 193 -15.77 -11.95 4.14
N ALA A 194 -16.57 -10.95 3.74
CA ALA A 194 -17.25 -10.01 4.64
C ALA A 194 -18.13 -10.69 5.69
N ALA A 195 -18.72 -11.84 5.35
CA ALA A 195 -19.52 -12.64 6.29
C ALA A 195 -18.69 -13.25 7.43
N ARG A 196 -17.36 -13.32 7.29
CA ARG A 196 -16.45 -14.05 8.17
C ARG A 196 -15.43 -13.16 8.87
N VAL A 197 -15.08 -11.99 8.31
CA VAL A 197 -14.05 -11.07 8.79
C VAL A 197 -14.58 -9.65 9.03
N ASP A 198 -13.80 -8.82 9.72
CA ASP A 198 -14.16 -7.45 10.10
C ASP A 198 -13.73 -6.42 9.04
N GLY A 199 -13.03 -6.86 7.99
CA GLY A 199 -12.61 -6.00 6.89
C GLY A 199 -11.73 -6.70 5.87
N PHE A 200 -11.33 -5.92 4.86
CA PHE A 200 -10.50 -6.36 3.75
C PHE A 200 -9.13 -5.70 3.81
N TYR A 201 -8.12 -6.49 3.51
CA TYR A 201 -6.76 -6.05 3.26
C TYR A 201 -6.51 -6.25 1.76
N LEU A 202 -6.61 -5.15 1.01
CA LEU A 202 -6.62 -5.11 -0.44
C LEU A 202 -5.20 -5.13 -0.97
N ASP A 203 -4.91 -6.13 -1.80
CA ASP A 203 -3.61 -6.30 -2.42
C ASP A 203 -3.66 -6.03 -3.92
N ASN A 204 -2.47 -5.79 -4.48
CA ASN A 204 -2.21 -5.59 -5.91
C ASN A 204 -2.87 -4.35 -6.53
N LEU A 205 -3.21 -3.34 -5.73
CA LEU A 205 -3.69 -2.05 -6.24
C LEU A 205 -2.59 -1.22 -6.92
N GLU A 206 -1.32 -1.62 -6.83
CA GLU A 206 -0.22 -0.98 -7.55
C GLU A 206 -0.35 -1.11 -9.07
N ILE A 207 -1.21 -2.01 -9.57
CA ILE A 207 -1.60 -2.02 -10.97
C ILE A 207 -2.09 -0.64 -11.44
N LEU A 208 -2.74 0.14 -10.56
CA LEU A 208 -3.20 1.49 -10.90
C LEU A 208 -2.05 2.46 -11.18
N GLU A 209 -0.87 2.18 -10.64
CA GLU A 209 0.35 2.98 -10.76
C GLU A 209 1.21 2.53 -11.95
N HIS A 210 0.86 1.41 -12.58
CA HIS A 210 1.56 0.92 -13.77
C HIS A 210 1.44 1.87 -14.96
N ALA A 211 2.41 1.75 -15.87
CA ALA A 211 2.39 2.45 -17.14
C ALA A 211 1.32 1.86 -18.09
N GLN A 212 0.73 2.71 -18.92
CA GLN A 212 -0.27 2.31 -19.91
C GLN A 212 0.25 1.27 -20.92
N LEU A 213 1.54 1.30 -21.24
CA LEU A 213 2.16 0.43 -22.25
C LEU A 213 3.28 -0.44 -21.65
N GLY A 214 3.12 -0.87 -20.39
CA GLY A 214 4.05 -1.79 -19.72
C GLY A 214 3.85 -3.26 -20.12
N ASN A 215 4.86 -4.09 -19.83
CA ASN A 215 4.83 -5.54 -20.08
C ASN A 215 4.33 -6.36 -18.88
N ASN A 216 4.20 -5.73 -17.70
CA ASN A 216 3.73 -6.37 -16.47
C ASN A 216 2.44 -5.67 -16.03
N GLY A 217 1.29 -6.13 -16.52
CA GLY A 217 -0.02 -5.56 -16.16
C GLY A 217 -0.22 -4.10 -16.59
N PRO A 218 -0.24 -3.75 -17.89
CA PRO A 218 -0.46 -2.38 -18.32
C PRO A 218 -1.80 -1.83 -17.86
N CYS A 219 -1.79 -0.61 -17.31
CA CYS A 219 -2.98 0.06 -16.80
C CYS A 219 -3.03 1.52 -17.28
N GLY A 220 -3.95 1.79 -18.22
CA GLY A 220 -4.22 3.14 -18.70
C GLY A 220 -5.16 3.93 -17.77
N PRO A 221 -5.52 5.17 -18.12
CA PRO A 221 -6.40 6.02 -17.32
C PRO A 221 -7.74 5.38 -16.94
N GLN A 222 -8.36 4.63 -17.86
CA GLN A 222 -9.62 3.93 -17.58
C GLN A 222 -9.45 2.81 -16.55
N CYS A 223 -8.42 1.98 -16.70
CA CYS A 223 -8.06 0.93 -15.74
C CYS A 223 -7.80 1.53 -14.35
N ARG A 224 -7.00 2.60 -14.29
CA ARG A 224 -6.73 3.35 -13.05
C ARG A 224 -8.00 3.85 -12.38
N GLN A 225 -8.86 4.55 -13.12
CA GLN A 225 -10.13 5.05 -12.59
C GLN A 225 -11.03 3.91 -12.11
N GLY A 226 -11.09 2.82 -12.87
CA GLY A 226 -11.86 1.63 -12.50
C GLY A 226 -11.42 0.99 -11.19
N GLY A 227 -10.12 1.01 -10.87
CA GLY A 227 -9.63 0.58 -9.56
C GLY A 227 -10.06 1.49 -8.42
N LEU A 228 -9.98 2.82 -8.62
CA LEU A 228 -10.52 3.76 -7.63
C LEU A 228 -12.02 3.55 -7.42
N ASP A 229 -12.75 3.33 -8.51
CA ASP A 229 -14.19 3.07 -8.49
C ASP A 229 -14.51 1.72 -7.81
N LEU A 230 -13.72 0.67 -8.00
CA LEU A 230 -13.90 -0.62 -7.35
C LEU A 230 -13.82 -0.50 -5.81
N VAL A 231 -12.85 0.26 -5.30
CA VAL A 231 -12.73 0.50 -3.85
C VAL A 231 -13.90 1.33 -3.33
N ARG A 232 -14.36 2.34 -4.09
CA ARG A 232 -15.59 3.08 -3.75
C ARG A 232 -16.79 2.16 -3.67
N LEU A 233 -16.98 1.29 -4.66
CA LEU A 233 -18.09 0.32 -4.69
C LEU A 233 -17.99 -0.68 -3.52
N LEU A 234 -16.78 -1.11 -3.14
CA LEU A 234 -16.56 -1.93 -1.94
C LEU A 234 -16.98 -1.17 -0.67
N ARG A 235 -16.56 0.10 -0.51
CA ARG A 235 -16.95 0.94 0.63
C ARG A 235 -18.46 1.14 0.71
N GLU A 236 -19.11 1.44 -0.41
CA GLU A 236 -20.56 1.62 -0.48
C GLU A 236 -21.31 0.34 -0.10
N LYS A 237 -20.82 -0.81 -0.54
CA LYS A 237 -21.43 -2.12 -0.26
C LYS A 237 -21.17 -2.62 1.16
N PHE A 238 -20.01 -2.29 1.73
CA PHE A 238 -19.56 -2.75 3.04
C PHE A 238 -19.16 -1.55 3.93
N PRO A 239 -20.13 -0.69 4.31
CA PRO A 239 -19.83 0.60 4.97
C PRO A 239 -19.21 0.48 6.36
N GLU A 240 -19.42 -0.65 7.05
CA GLU A 240 -18.92 -0.92 8.39
C GLU A 240 -17.66 -1.80 8.42
N HIS A 241 -17.25 -2.35 7.27
CA HIS A 241 -16.03 -3.14 7.17
C HIS A 241 -14.80 -2.25 7.08
N LEU A 242 -13.71 -2.69 7.70
CA LEU A 242 -12.42 -2.02 7.53
C LEU A 242 -11.91 -2.24 6.10
N ILE A 243 -11.34 -1.22 5.48
CA ILE A 243 -10.67 -1.32 4.16
C ILE A 243 -9.25 -0.78 4.29
N VAL A 244 -8.28 -1.65 4.07
CA VAL A 244 -6.85 -1.33 4.03
C VAL A 244 -6.33 -1.55 2.62
N MET A 245 -5.55 -0.60 2.11
CA MET A 245 -4.84 -0.75 0.83
C MET A 245 -3.37 -1.02 1.07
N GLN A 246 -2.82 -2.07 0.44
CA GLN A 246 -1.40 -2.38 0.47
C GLN A 246 -0.65 -1.71 -0.70
N ASN A 247 0.57 -1.26 -0.43
CA ASN A 247 1.60 -0.73 -1.35
C ASN A 247 1.24 0.55 -2.11
N ALA A 248 0.25 0.54 -3.00
CA ALA A 248 -0.10 1.61 -3.96
C ALA A 248 -0.30 3.01 -3.34
N THR A 249 0.78 3.68 -2.94
CA THR A 249 0.76 4.86 -2.07
C THR A 249 1.29 6.11 -2.78
N SER A 250 1.49 6.04 -4.09
CA SER A 250 1.84 7.21 -4.89
C SER A 250 0.70 8.23 -4.97
N ASP A 251 0.95 9.32 -5.70
CA ASP A 251 -0.05 10.36 -5.97
C ASP A 251 -1.28 9.83 -6.73
N VAL A 252 -1.18 8.71 -7.44
CA VAL A 252 -2.31 8.11 -8.17
C VAL A 252 -3.47 7.82 -7.22
N THR A 253 -3.20 7.21 -6.07
CA THR A 253 -4.21 6.86 -5.08
C THR A 253 -4.36 7.97 -4.05
N ARG A 254 -3.26 8.58 -3.60
CA ARG A 254 -3.25 9.63 -2.57
C ARG A 254 -4.00 10.90 -2.99
N LEU A 255 -3.92 11.27 -4.27
CA LEU A 255 -4.62 12.43 -4.84
C LEU A 255 -5.79 12.02 -5.74
N GLY A 256 -6.06 10.71 -5.84
CA GLY A 256 -7.11 10.16 -6.67
C GLY A 256 -8.51 10.60 -6.25
N MET A 257 -9.43 10.67 -7.22
CA MET A 257 -10.83 11.01 -7.00
C MET A 257 -11.73 9.93 -7.62
N THR A 258 -12.87 9.65 -7.00
CA THR A 258 -13.89 8.74 -7.54
C THR A 258 -15.25 9.12 -6.99
N GLY A 259 -16.31 9.07 -7.81
CA GLY A 259 -17.67 9.39 -7.37
C GLY A 259 -17.82 10.78 -6.73
N GLY A 260 -16.96 11.74 -7.07
CA GLY A 260 -16.95 13.09 -6.49
C GLY A 260 -16.28 13.21 -5.11
N VAL A 261 -15.67 12.16 -4.58
CA VAL A 261 -14.93 12.18 -3.31
C VAL A 261 -13.45 11.86 -3.52
N ALA A 262 -12.62 12.30 -2.57
CA ALA A 262 -11.20 11.94 -2.56
C ALA A 262 -11.06 10.46 -2.19
N PHE A 263 -10.33 9.70 -3.01
CA PHE A 263 -10.14 8.27 -2.80
C PHE A 263 -9.63 7.92 -1.39
N PRO A 264 -8.67 8.65 -0.79
CA PRO A 264 -8.21 8.37 0.58
C PRO A 264 -9.34 8.35 1.63
N THR A 265 -10.44 9.08 1.43
CA THR A 265 -11.55 9.11 2.39
C THR A 265 -12.38 7.83 2.39
N LEU A 266 -12.12 6.90 1.47
CA LEU A 266 -12.81 5.61 1.40
C LEU A 266 -12.11 4.52 2.23
N LEU A 267 -10.88 4.78 2.67
CA LEU A 267 -10.04 3.82 3.37
C LEU A 267 -10.10 4.01 4.90
N ASP A 268 -9.84 2.94 5.65
CA ASP A 268 -9.57 2.99 7.10
C ASP A 268 -8.08 3.03 7.41
N GLY A 269 -7.26 2.60 6.44
CA GLY A 269 -5.82 2.68 6.50
C GLY A 269 -5.15 2.27 5.21
N ILE A 270 -3.83 2.38 5.22
CA ILE A 270 -2.92 1.85 4.21
C ILE A 270 -1.84 1.02 4.90
N ALA A 271 -1.20 0.13 4.15
CA ALA A 271 0.02 -0.55 4.56
C ALA A 271 1.01 -0.57 3.39
N HIS A 272 2.29 -0.71 3.70
CA HIS A 272 3.34 -0.86 2.68
C HIS A 272 4.36 -1.88 3.14
N GLU A 273 4.80 -2.69 2.19
CA GLU A 273 5.84 -3.69 2.40
C GLU A 273 7.24 -3.12 2.18
N GLU A 274 8.26 -3.69 2.83
CA GLU A 274 9.67 -3.43 2.52
C GLU A 274 10.10 -1.94 2.61
N VAL A 275 9.56 -1.22 3.60
CA VAL A 275 9.90 0.20 3.80
C VAL A 275 11.27 0.35 4.44
N TYR A 276 11.58 -0.44 5.46
CA TYR A 276 12.85 -0.35 6.21
C TYR A 276 13.67 -1.64 6.17
N ALA A 277 13.06 -2.80 5.93
CA ALA A 277 13.76 -4.07 5.77
C ALA A 277 13.06 -4.97 4.74
N PRO A 278 13.80 -5.70 3.89
CA PRO A 278 15.23 -6.01 4.02
C PRO A 278 16.16 -4.87 3.54
N GLN A 279 15.64 -3.94 2.76
CA GLN A 279 16.34 -2.73 2.33
C GLN A 279 15.48 -1.51 2.63
N TYR A 280 16.12 -0.36 2.85
CA TYR A 280 15.39 0.87 3.12
C TYR A 280 14.93 1.51 1.81
N ASP A 281 13.62 1.70 1.68
CA ASP A 281 12.99 2.44 0.59
C ASP A 281 12.58 3.84 1.06
N ALA A 282 13.39 4.82 0.66
CA ALA A 282 13.14 6.23 0.97
C ALA A 282 11.91 6.79 0.23
N THR A 283 11.55 6.22 -0.92
CA THR A 283 10.38 6.64 -1.69
C THR A 283 9.12 6.18 -0.99
N ALA A 284 9.06 4.92 -0.56
CA ALA A 284 7.95 4.39 0.22
C ALA A 284 7.77 5.16 1.54
N GLU A 285 8.87 5.43 2.29
CA GLU A 285 8.77 6.25 3.51
C GLU A 285 8.18 7.65 3.19
N ALA A 286 8.67 8.32 2.15
CA ALA A 286 8.21 9.66 1.77
C ALA A 286 6.72 9.66 1.37
N GLN A 287 6.27 8.65 0.63
CA GLN A 287 4.86 8.49 0.26
C GLN A 287 3.99 8.31 1.50
N LEU A 288 4.38 7.43 2.43
CA LEU A 288 3.63 7.21 3.67
C LEU A 288 3.59 8.45 4.58
N VAL A 289 4.67 9.24 4.62
CA VAL A 289 4.66 10.54 5.29
C VAL A 289 3.64 11.47 4.64
N ALA A 290 3.63 11.57 3.30
CA ALA A 290 2.64 12.39 2.58
C ALA A 290 1.19 11.92 2.80
N TRP A 291 0.96 10.61 3.02
CA TRP A 291 -0.34 10.09 3.43
C TRP A 291 -0.72 10.51 4.86
N SER A 292 0.25 10.51 5.79
CA SER A 292 0.01 10.95 7.18
C SER A 292 -0.38 12.44 7.26
N GLU A 293 0.16 13.26 6.36
CA GLU A 293 -0.10 14.70 6.28
C GLU A 293 -1.51 15.04 5.78
N LEU A 294 -2.23 14.07 5.19
CA LEU A 294 -3.65 14.24 4.84
C LEU A 294 -4.55 14.47 6.06
N GLY A 295 -4.08 14.13 7.27
CA GLY A 295 -4.82 14.37 8.51
C GLY A 295 -6.17 13.65 8.56
N LEU A 296 -6.25 12.48 7.92
CA LEU A 296 -7.46 11.69 7.82
C LEU A 296 -7.88 11.16 9.19
N VAL A 297 -9.18 11.27 9.48
CA VAL A 297 -9.79 10.73 10.70
C VAL A 297 -11.09 10.03 10.32
N SER A 298 -11.34 8.85 10.90
CA SER A 298 -12.55 8.09 10.59
C SER A 298 -13.83 8.80 11.06
N LYS A 299 -14.99 8.34 10.57
CA LYS A 299 -16.30 8.84 11.05
C LYS A 299 -16.50 8.67 12.56
N SER A 300 -15.73 7.76 13.19
CA SER A 300 -15.73 7.52 14.64
C SER A 300 -14.67 8.34 15.39
N GLY A 301 -14.01 9.29 14.74
CA GLY A 301 -12.95 10.10 15.35
C GLY A 301 -11.62 9.36 15.54
N ARG A 302 -11.40 8.22 14.86
CA ARG A 302 -10.18 7.41 15.01
C ARG A 302 -9.11 7.85 13.99
N PRO A 303 -7.83 7.92 14.37
CA PRO A 303 -6.75 8.24 13.43
C PRO A 303 -6.72 7.24 12.26
N PHE A 304 -6.37 7.74 11.07
CA PHE A 304 -6.09 6.90 9.93
C PHE A 304 -4.90 5.96 10.21
N TRP A 305 -5.05 4.69 9.85
CA TRP A 305 -4.04 3.68 10.14
C TRP A 305 -3.00 3.61 9.02
N ILE A 306 -1.72 3.67 9.38
CA ILE A 306 -0.60 3.48 8.45
C ILE A 306 0.26 2.33 8.97
N GLY A 307 0.17 1.19 8.30
CA GLY A 307 0.90 -0.03 8.59
C GLY A 307 2.23 -0.12 7.83
N ILE A 308 3.22 -0.77 8.43
CA ILE A 308 4.47 -1.16 7.77
C ILE A 308 4.66 -2.65 7.94
N GLU A 309 4.87 -3.37 6.84
CA GLU A 309 5.22 -4.78 6.83
C GLU A 309 6.64 -4.96 6.30
N ASP A 310 7.59 -5.16 7.20
CA ASP A 310 9.00 -5.36 6.83
C ASP A 310 9.41 -6.83 6.96
N TYR A 311 10.50 -7.23 6.32
CA TYR A 311 10.99 -8.61 6.35
C TYR A 311 12.39 -8.72 6.97
N ALA A 312 12.51 -9.49 8.05
CA ALA A 312 13.79 -9.71 8.75
C ALA A 312 14.58 -10.93 8.24
N GLY A 313 14.01 -11.69 7.29
CA GLY A 313 14.54 -12.95 6.77
C GLY A 313 14.24 -14.17 7.66
N ASN A 314 14.01 -13.98 8.97
CA ASN A 314 13.51 -15.01 9.90
C ASN A 314 13.19 -14.39 11.27
N CYS A 315 12.36 -15.08 12.07
CA CYS A 315 11.97 -14.64 13.42
C CYS A 315 13.09 -14.69 14.49
N LYS A 316 14.34 -14.97 14.13
CA LYS A 316 15.51 -14.90 15.05
C LYS A 316 16.38 -13.67 14.79
N ASN A 317 16.12 -12.93 13.71
CA ASN A 317 16.88 -11.74 13.37
C ASN A 317 16.37 -10.51 14.14
N GLU A 318 16.51 -10.55 15.46
CA GLU A 318 16.03 -9.50 16.37
C GLU A 318 16.66 -8.13 16.08
N GLY A 319 17.90 -8.11 15.60
CA GLY A 319 18.61 -6.87 15.25
C GLY A 319 17.92 -6.13 14.10
N ALA A 320 17.66 -6.83 12.99
CA ALA A 320 16.96 -6.25 11.85
C ALA A 320 15.52 -5.86 12.20
N ALA A 321 14.80 -6.73 12.90
CA ALA A 321 13.43 -6.46 13.32
C ALA A 321 13.34 -5.24 14.25
N ARG A 322 14.20 -5.15 15.27
CA ARG A 322 14.23 -4.01 16.20
C ARG A 322 14.56 -2.71 15.48
N ALA A 323 15.46 -2.73 14.50
CA ALA A 323 15.81 -1.55 13.70
C ALA A 323 14.61 -1.05 12.88
N ALA A 324 13.94 -1.95 12.15
CA ALA A 324 12.73 -1.65 11.36
C ALA A 324 11.58 -1.14 12.23
N LEU A 325 11.22 -1.88 13.29
CA LEU A 325 10.19 -1.50 14.28
C LEU A 325 10.44 -0.11 14.86
N THR A 326 11.70 0.19 15.21
CA THR A 326 12.08 1.47 15.80
C THR A 326 11.93 2.62 14.80
N ARG A 327 12.32 2.44 13.54
CA ARG A 327 12.20 3.48 12.50
C ARG A 327 10.74 3.80 12.22
N ALA A 328 9.92 2.78 11.97
CA ALA A 328 8.49 2.95 11.74
C ALA A 328 7.79 3.67 12.90
N ARG A 329 8.06 3.27 14.15
CA ARG A 329 7.48 3.92 15.34
C ARG A 329 7.88 5.39 15.49
N ARG A 330 9.09 5.79 15.09
CA ARG A 330 9.50 7.21 15.10
C ARG A 330 8.69 8.08 14.14
N ARG A 331 8.15 7.50 13.07
CA ARG A 331 7.24 8.17 12.13
C ARG A 331 5.78 8.12 12.57
N GLY A 332 5.46 7.42 13.67
CA GLY A 332 4.08 7.20 14.11
C GLY A 332 3.35 6.11 13.31
N PHE A 333 4.06 5.34 12.48
CA PHE A 333 3.48 4.21 11.76
C PHE A 333 3.34 2.98 12.68
N SER A 334 2.44 2.07 12.33
CA SER A 334 2.22 0.81 13.03
C SER A 334 3.03 -0.31 12.37
N PRO A 335 4.12 -0.80 12.97
CA PRO A 335 4.95 -1.79 12.30
C PRO A 335 4.61 -3.23 12.68
N TYR A 336 4.80 -4.10 11.70
CA TYR A 336 4.97 -5.53 11.82
C TYR A 336 6.23 -5.92 11.05
N VAL A 337 6.98 -6.89 11.59
CA VAL A 337 8.14 -7.44 10.89
C VAL A 337 7.92 -8.94 10.76
N SER A 338 7.82 -9.44 9.54
CA SER A 338 7.64 -10.86 9.25
C SER A 338 8.98 -11.56 8.98
N ASP A 339 8.93 -12.86 8.75
CA ASP A 339 10.08 -13.66 8.36
C ASP A 339 10.50 -13.38 6.91
N GLU A 340 9.61 -13.57 5.94
CA GLU A 340 9.92 -13.40 4.51
C GLU A 340 8.71 -12.97 3.68
N SER A 341 8.98 -12.26 2.58
CA SER A 341 7.99 -11.89 1.57
C SER A 341 7.46 -13.13 0.83
N GLY A 342 6.14 -13.16 0.56
CA GLY A 342 5.46 -14.26 -0.13
C GLY A 342 5.38 -15.59 0.63
N GLY A 343 6.07 -15.70 1.78
CA GLY A 343 6.07 -16.87 2.63
C GLY A 343 5.10 -16.76 3.80
N GLN A 344 5.21 -15.69 4.61
CA GLN A 344 4.35 -15.27 5.75
C GLN A 344 3.58 -16.40 6.48
N LYS A 345 4.21 -17.56 6.67
CA LYS A 345 3.64 -18.77 7.28
C LYS A 345 4.13 -18.98 8.69
N VAL A 346 4.84 -17.99 9.23
CA VAL A 346 5.34 -17.95 10.60
C VAL A 346 4.92 -16.63 11.22
N VAL A 347 4.37 -16.69 12.42
CA VAL A 347 4.12 -15.47 13.21
C VAL A 347 5.38 -15.14 13.99
N CYS A 348 6.03 -14.04 13.64
CA CYS A 348 7.14 -13.53 14.44
C CYS A 348 6.60 -12.74 15.64
N PHE A 349 7.07 -13.11 16.83
CA PHE A 349 6.80 -12.41 18.07
C PHE A 349 8.06 -11.66 18.48
N TRP A 350 7.99 -10.34 18.44
CA TRP A 350 9.07 -9.45 18.85
C TRP A 350 8.74 -8.87 20.22
N ASP A 351 9.64 -9.05 21.18
CA ASP A 351 9.51 -8.55 22.56
C ASP A 351 9.83 -7.04 22.67
#